data_AF-A0A7M1B522-F1
#
_entry.id   AF-A0A7M1B522-F1
#
_cell.length_a   1.000
_cell.length_b   1.000
_cell.length_c   1.000
_cell.angle_alpha   90.00
_cell.angle_beta   90.00
_cell.angle_gamma   90.00
#
_symmetry.space_group_name_H-M   'P 1'
#
loop_
_entity.id
_entity.type
_entity.pdbx_description
1 polymer ?
#
loop_
_entity_poly.entity_id
_entity_poly.type
_entity_poly.pdbx_seq_one_letter_code
_entity_poly.pdbx_strand_id
1 'polypeptide(L)'
;MKMTQIKIDEFAKCLREERFYDAHEALEALWFPRRSEKSAEVMLIKGLINAAVSFELIKRGRIPQSKKVWQNYLKYRQFLFKIDSPYLNDYYQLSRDVELLAQKLN
;
A
#
# COMPACT_ATOMS: atom_id res chain seq x y z
N MET A 1 -20.42 -3.12 6.69
CA MET A 1 -19.07 -2.52 6.65
C MET A 1 -18.97 -1.62 5.42
N LYS A 2 -18.37 -0.43 5.51
CA LYS A 2 -18.16 0.45 4.33
C LYS A 2 -17.17 -0.23 3.37
N MET A 3 -17.36 -0.06 2.05
CA MET A 3 -16.49 -0.65 1.01
C MET A 3 -15.01 -0.37 1.25
N THR A 4 -14.67 0.84 1.69
CA THR A 4 -13.29 1.23 2.02
C THR A 4 -12.68 0.35 3.11
N GLN A 5 -13.41 0.10 4.21
CA GLN A 5 -12.92 -0.76 5.29
C GLN A 5 -12.66 -2.18 4.78
N ILE A 6 -13.58 -2.74 3.99
CA ILE A 6 -13.44 -4.08 3.40
C ILE A 6 -12.12 -4.19 2.63
N LYS A 7 -11.79 -3.18 1.83
CA LYS A 7 -10.57 -3.16 1.01
C LYS A 7 -9.30 -2.94 1.81
N ILE A 8 -9.34 -2.15 2.87
CA ILE A 8 -8.23 -1.99 3.82
C ILE A 8 -7.94 -3.31 4.55
N ASP A 9 -8.98 -3.97 5.05
CA ASP A 9 -8.85 -5.25 5.76
C ASP A 9 -8.36 -6.36 4.81
N GLU A 10 -8.84 -6.38 3.57
CA GLU A 10 -8.41 -7.28 2.51
C GLU A 10 -6.92 -7.08 2.19
N PHE A 11 -6.47 -5.83 2.06
CA PHE A 11 -5.05 -5.51 1.88
C PHE A 11 -4.20 -6.04 3.03
N ALA A 12 -4.60 -5.76 4.28
CA ALA A 12 -3.89 -6.22 5.46
C ALA A 12 -3.77 -7.75 5.51
N LYS A 13 -4.87 -8.47 5.18
CA LYS A 13 -4.89 -9.92 5.09
C LYS A 13 -3.92 -10.42 4.02
N CYS A 14 -3.96 -9.85 2.82
CA CYS A 14 -3.09 -10.27 1.72
C CYS A 14 -1.61 -10.02 2.01
N LEU A 15 -1.25 -8.94 2.72
CA LEU A 15 0.13 -8.71 3.17
C LEU A 15 0.62 -9.82 4.11
N ARG A 16 -0.20 -10.21 5.11
CA ARG A 16 0.17 -11.28 6.06
C ARG A 16 0.34 -12.65 5.41
N GLU A 17 -0.43 -12.90 4.35
CA GLU A 17 -0.40 -14.16 3.59
C GLU A 17 0.59 -14.11 2.41
N GLU A 18 1.39 -13.04 2.30
CA GLU A 18 2.34 -12.82 1.19
C GLU A 18 1.72 -12.91 -0.21
N ARG A 19 0.42 -12.59 -0.30
CA ARG A 19 -0.35 -12.47 -1.56
C ARG A 19 -0.28 -11.03 -2.07
N PHE A 20 0.93 -10.59 -2.43
CA PHE A 20 1.19 -9.19 -2.73
C PHE A 20 0.49 -8.66 -3.98
N TYR A 21 0.28 -9.51 -4.98
CA TYR A 21 -0.57 -9.17 -6.12
C TYR A 21 -2.02 -8.89 -5.69
N ASP A 22 -2.61 -9.74 -4.85
CA ASP A 22 -3.98 -9.54 -4.35
C ASP A 22 -4.07 -8.30 -3.46
N ALA A 23 -3.02 -8.01 -2.68
CA ALA A 23 -2.93 -6.77 -1.92
C ALA A 23 -2.98 -5.55 -2.85
N HIS A 24 -2.20 -5.55 -3.94
CA HIS A 24 -2.27 -4.50 -4.96
C HIS A 24 -3.71 -4.29 -5.46
N GLU A 25 -4.41 -5.35 -5.88
CA GLU A 25 -5.77 -5.27 -6.42
C GLU A 25 -6.78 -4.72 -5.39
N ALA A 26 -6.64 -5.12 -4.13
CA ALA A 26 -7.53 -4.69 -3.05
C ALA A 26 -7.56 -3.16 -2.90
N LEU A 27 -6.40 -2.51 -2.86
CA LEU A 27 -6.32 -1.05 -2.77
C LEU A 27 -6.47 -0.34 -4.11
N GLU A 28 -6.14 -1.00 -5.23
CA GLU A 28 -6.40 -0.43 -6.56
C GLU A 28 -7.89 -0.21 -6.79
N ALA A 29 -8.77 -1.07 -6.27
CA ALA A 29 -10.22 -0.86 -6.30
C ALA A 29 -10.67 0.48 -5.66
N LEU A 30 -9.92 0.99 -4.67
CA LEU A 30 -10.17 2.31 -4.05
C LEU A 30 -9.47 3.44 -4.80
N TRP A 31 -8.26 3.20 -5.29
CA TRP A 31 -7.43 4.21 -5.93
C TRP A 31 -7.85 4.51 -7.37
N PHE A 32 -8.12 3.47 -8.19
CA PHE A 32 -8.34 3.62 -9.62
C PHE A 32 -9.51 4.57 -9.96
N PRO A 33 -10.68 4.50 -9.30
CA PRO A 33 -11.77 5.46 -9.55
C PRO A 33 -11.39 6.90 -9.19
N ARG A 34 -10.46 7.07 -8.25
CA ARG A 34 -10.03 8.35 -7.67
C ARG A 34 -8.66 8.81 -8.18
N ARG A 35 -8.07 8.12 -9.17
CA ARG A 35 -6.64 8.26 -9.54
C ARG A 35 -6.25 9.64 -10.05
N SER A 36 -7.23 10.44 -10.49
CA SER A 36 -7.04 11.84 -10.91
C SER A 36 -7.06 12.83 -9.75
N GLU A 37 -7.56 12.44 -8.58
CA GLU A 37 -7.55 13.26 -7.37
C GLU A 37 -6.11 13.48 -6.89
N LYS A 38 -5.86 14.67 -6.33
CA LYS A 38 -4.59 15.04 -5.71
C LYS A 38 -4.65 15.04 -4.18
N SER A 39 -5.65 14.37 -3.60
CA SER A 39 -5.83 14.30 -2.15
C SER A 39 -4.70 13.50 -1.49
N ALA A 40 -4.37 13.84 -0.25
CA ALA A 40 -3.34 13.15 0.52
C ALA A 40 -3.66 11.65 0.68
N GLU A 41 -4.94 11.33 0.87
CA GLU A 41 -5.40 9.94 1.01
C GLU A 41 -5.17 9.14 -0.28
N VAL A 42 -5.55 9.66 -1.45
CA VAL A 42 -5.32 8.98 -2.74
C VAL A 42 -3.83 8.79 -3.01
N MET A 43 -3.00 9.77 -2.67
CA MET A 43 -1.55 9.65 -2.79
C MET A 43 -0.99 8.59 -1.85
N LEU A 44 -1.46 8.52 -0.59
CA LEU A 44 -1.05 7.47 0.33
C LEU A 44 -1.46 6.07 -0.17
N ILE A 45 -2.70 5.89 -0.61
CA ILE A 45 -3.19 4.60 -1.14
C ILE A 45 -2.31 4.17 -2.32
N LYS A 46 -1.98 5.10 -3.24
CA LYS A 46 -1.01 4.84 -4.32
C LYS A 46 0.34 4.38 -3.78
N GLY A 47 0.82 4.98 -2.68
CA GLY A 47 2.02 4.53 -1.99
C GLY A 47 1.93 3.08 -1.55
N LEU A 48 0.87 2.71 -0.82
CA LEU A 48 0.65 1.35 -0.32
C LEU A 48 0.54 0.32 -1.46
N ILE A 49 -0.12 0.67 -2.57
CA ILE A 49 -0.14 -0.14 -3.80
C ILE A 49 1.29 -0.37 -4.32
N ASN A 50 2.12 0.68 -4.39
CA ASN A 50 3.52 0.53 -4.82
C ASN A 50 4.33 -0.37 -3.86
N ALA A 51 4.08 -0.32 -2.56
CA ALA A 51 4.73 -1.24 -1.62
C ALA A 51 4.40 -2.71 -1.94
N ALA A 52 3.11 -3.03 -2.14
CA ALA A 52 2.68 -4.37 -2.54
C ALA A 52 3.33 -4.82 -3.86
N VAL A 53 3.36 -3.94 -4.88
CA VAL A 53 4.05 -4.24 -6.14
C VAL A 53 5.56 -4.48 -5.94
N SER A 54 6.21 -3.71 -5.06
CA SER A 54 7.62 -3.92 -4.73
C SER A 54 7.85 -5.32 -4.13
N PHE A 55 7.01 -5.74 -3.19
CA PHE A 55 7.10 -7.06 -2.57
C PHE A 55 6.84 -8.20 -3.57
N GLU A 56 5.86 -8.05 -4.47
CA GLU A 56 5.62 -9.01 -5.54
C GLU A 56 6.83 -9.13 -6.48
N LEU A 57 7.50 -8.01 -6.78
CA LEU A 57 8.74 -8.02 -7.58
C LEU A 57 9.88 -8.74 -6.86
N ILE A 58 10.02 -8.56 -5.53
CA ILE A 58 10.99 -9.32 -4.73
C ILE A 58 10.69 -10.82 -4.81
N LYS A 59 9.43 -11.21 -4.60
CA LYS A 59 8.96 -12.60 -4.69
C LYS A 59 9.27 -13.24 -6.06
N ARG A 60 9.27 -12.45 -7.14
CA ARG A 60 9.62 -12.86 -8.51
C ARG A 60 11.11 -12.76 -8.85
N GLY A 61 11.99 -12.45 -7.90
CA GLY A 61 13.43 -12.30 -8.11
C GLY A 61 13.83 -11.02 -8.87
N ARG A 62 12.94 -10.04 -8.99
CA ARG A 62 13.15 -8.78 -9.74
C ARG A 62 13.61 -7.63 -8.82
N ILE A 63 14.73 -7.86 -8.13
CA ILE A 63 15.24 -6.98 -7.05
C ILE A 63 15.58 -5.55 -7.53
N PRO A 64 16.21 -5.32 -8.70
CA PRO A 64 16.46 -3.94 -9.16
C PRO A 64 15.18 -3.14 -9.41
N GLN A 65 14.14 -3.78 -9.93
CA GLN A 65 12.84 -3.18 -10.19
C GLN A 65 12.08 -2.93 -8.89
N SER A 66 12.12 -3.86 -7.94
CA SER A 66 11.45 -3.69 -6.64
C SER A 66 11.97 -2.47 -5.91
N LYS A 67 13.29 -2.23 -5.93
CA LYS A 67 13.92 -1.03 -5.34
C LYS A 67 13.39 0.27 -5.92
N LYS A 68 13.19 0.34 -7.25
CA LYS A 68 12.61 1.52 -7.92
C LYS A 68 11.17 1.77 -7.47
N VAL A 69 10.36 0.71 -7.40
CA VAL A 69 8.95 0.82 -6.97
C VAL A 69 8.87 1.18 -5.48
N TRP A 70 9.77 0.67 -4.65
CA TRP A 70 9.86 1.01 -3.23
C TRP A 70 10.10 2.51 -3.01
N GLN A 71 10.92 3.15 -3.83
CA GLN A 71 11.12 4.61 -3.76
C GLN A 71 9.82 5.39 -4.00
N ASN A 72 8.91 4.88 -4.85
CA ASN A 72 7.59 5.49 -5.01
C ASN A 72 6.74 5.35 -3.73
N TYR A 73 6.78 4.20 -3.05
CA TYR A 73 6.15 4.08 -1.74
C TYR A 73 6.70 5.12 -0.76
N LEU A 74 8.01 5.23 -0.61
CA LEU A 74 8.64 6.21 0.29
C LEU A 74 8.26 7.66 -0.07
N LYS A 75 8.17 7.99 -1.36
CA LYS A 75 7.71 9.29 -1.83
C LYS A 75 6.28 9.61 -1.37
N TYR A 76 5.39 8.63 -1.35
CA TYR A 76 3.99 8.84 -1.01
C TYR A 76 3.63 8.56 0.46
N ARG A 77 4.43 7.78 1.19
CA ARG A 77 4.14 7.46 2.62
C ARG A 77 4.04 8.71 3.49
N GLN A 78 4.77 9.77 3.15
CA GLN A 78 4.75 11.04 3.88
C GLN A 78 3.37 11.72 3.90
N PHE A 79 2.45 11.35 2.99
CA PHE A 79 1.08 11.88 3.01
C PHE A 79 0.25 11.35 4.18
N LEU A 80 0.68 10.28 4.85
CA LEU A 80 0.04 9.74 6.06
C LEU A 80 -0.24 10.82 7.11
N PHE A 81 0.69 11.76 7.30
CA PHE A 81 0.59 12.84 8.27
C PHE A 81 -0.26 14.04 7.81
N LYS A 82 -0.88 13.95 6.63
CA LYS A 82 -1.66 15.03 5.99
C LYS A 82 -3.12 14.62 5.73
N ILE A 83 -3.52 13.46 6.23
CA ILE A 83 -4.86 12.90 5.99
C ILE A 83 -5.75 13.24 7.16
N ASP A 84 -6.93 13.75 6.84
CA ASP A 84 -8.09 13.74 7.72
C ASP A 84 -9.08 12.70 7.15
N SER A 85 -9.12 11.52 7.77
CA SER A 85 -9.91 10.37 7.30
C SER A 85 -10.36 9.53 8.49
N PRO A 86 -11.58 8.96 8.46
CA PRO A 86 -12.03 8.02 9.48
C PRO A 86 -11.18 6.73 9.53
N TYR A 87 -10.38 6.45 8.51
CA TYR A 87 -9.52 5.26 8.42
C TYR A 87 -8.06 5.53 8.81
N LEU A 88 -7.77 6.69 9.43
CA LEU A 88 -6.39 7.11 9.72
C LEU A 88 -5.61 6.09 10.55
N ASN A 89 -6.22 5.50 11.58
CA ASN A 89 -5.57 4.47 12.40
C ASN A 89 -5.21 3.22 11.59
N ASP A 90 -6.08 2.82 10.67
CA ASP A 90 -5.80 1.67 9.80
C ASP A 90 -4.65 1.98 8.85
N TYR A 91 -4.59 3.20 8.31
CA TYR A 91 -3.47 3.63 7.47
C TYR A 91 -2.13 3.67 8.22
N TYR A 92 -2.13 4.06 9.49
CA TYR A 92 -0.95 3.93 10.35
C TYR A 92 -0.54 2.47 10.52
N GLN A 93 -1.48 1.59 10.81
CA GLN A 93 -1.21 0.17 10.99
C GLN A 93 -0.68 -0.47 9.70
N LEU A 94 -1.31 -0.21 8.55
CA LEU A 94 -0.85 -0.69 7.25
C LEU A 94 0.56 -0.21 6.92
N SER A 95 0.87 1.06 7.19
CA SER A 95 2.20 1.60 6.92
C SER A 95 3.26 0.92 7.79
N ARG A 96 2.95 0.66 9.06
CA ARG A 96 3.82 -0.11 9.96
C ARG A 96 4.03 -1.54 9.48
N ASP A 97 2.96 -2.22 9.07
CA ASP A 97 3.03 -3.60 8.58
C ASP A 97 3.88 -3.70 7.31
N VAL A 98 3.69 -2.76 6.38
CA VAL A 98 4.49 -2.62 5.16
C VAL A 98 5.98 -2.43 5.49
N GLU A 99 6.32 -1.54 6.42
CA GLU A 99 7.72 -1.28 6.79
C GLU A 99 8.38 -2.47 7.50
N LEU A 100 7.64 -3.16 8.39
CA LEU A 100 8.13 -4.39 9.03
C LEU A 100 8.34 -5.50 8.01
N LEU A 101 7.45 -5.65 7.05
CA LEU A 101 7.59 -6.65 5.99
C LEU A 101 8.78 -6.32 5.07
N ALA A 102 8.98 -5.06 4.73
CA ALA A 102 10.13 -4.63 3.93
C ALA A 102 11.47 -4.92 4.62
N GLN A 103 11.54 -4.87 5.95
CA GLN A 103 12.74 -5.25 6.70
C GLN A 103 13.00 -6.76 6.66
N LYS A 104 11.95 -7.59 6.57
CA LYS A 104 12.09 -9.06 6.49
C LYS A 104 12.46 -9.56 5.10
N LEU A 105 12.08 -8.82 4.06
CA LEU A 105 12.30 -9.17 2.65
C LEU A 105 13.64 -8.66 2.09
N ASN A 106 14.38 -7.86 2.86
CA ASN A 106 15.75 -7.42 2.55
C ASN A 106 16.77 -8.24 3.34
#